data_AF-A0A3D0S6X5-F1
#
_entry.id   AF-A0A3D0S6X5-F1
#
_cell.length_a   1.000
_cell.length_b   1.000
_cell.length_c   1.000
_cell.angle_alpha   90.00
_cell.angle_beta   90.00
_cell.angle_gamma   90.00
#
_symmetry.space_group_name_H-M   'P 1'
#
loop_
_entity.id
_entity.type
_entity.pdbx_description
1 polymer ?
#
loop_
_entity_poly.entity_id
_entity_poly.type
_entity_poly.pdbx_seq_one_letter_code
_entity_poly.pdbx_strand_id
1 'polypeptide(L)'
;QIQGFFDGPVDHLMALPILADHVRTKYGDQELAVVSPDAGRIKVAERWASRLGGAPLAFIHKSRNIDRPNETVANRVVGDVKGRMCVLVDDMIDTG
;
A
#
# COMPACT_ATOMS: atom_id res chain seq x y z
N GLN A 1 -6.70 -11.04 11.46
CA GLN A 1 -7.62 -11.91 12.22
C GLN A 1 -7.30 -13.41 12.08
N ILE A 2 -6.33 -13.81 11.24
CA ILE A 2 -5.97 -15.23 11.04
C ILE A 2 -5.38 -15.89 12.30
N GLN A 3 -4.67 -15.13 13.15
CA GLN A 3 -4.05 -15.67 14.37
C GLN A 3 -5.06 -16.27 15.36
N GLY A 4 -6.32 -15.80 15.37
CA GLY A 4 -7.35 -16.32 16.28
C GLY A 4 -7.93 -17.68 15.89
N PHE A 5 -7.50 -18.25 14.76
CA PHE A 5 -7.89 -19.59 14.32
C PHE A 5 -6.95 -20.69 14.84
N PHE A 6 -5.90 -20.33 15.58
CA PHE A 6 -4.93 -21.27 16.13
C PHE A 6 -5.07 -21.34 17.65
N ASP A 7 -5.04 -22.56 18.18
CA ASP A 7 -5.12 -22.81 19.62
C ASP A 7 -3.76 -22.65 20.34
N GLY A 8 -2.66 -22.55 19.58
CA GLY A 8 -1.29 -22.39 20.08
C GLY A 8 -0.67 -21.04 19.74
N PRO A 9 0.57 -20.76 20.21
CA PRO A 9 1.27 -19.52 19.91
C PRO A 9 1.55 -19.38 18.41
N VAL A 10 1.36 -18.16 17.88
CA VAL A 10 1.62 -17.82 16.47
C VAL A 10 2.49 -16.57 16.38
N ASP A 11 3.67 -16.74 15.77
CA ASP A 11 4.54 -15.61 15.41
C ASP A 11 4.29 -15.16 13.97
N HIS A 12 3.68 -13.99 13.82
CA HIS A 12 3.44 -13.38 12.51
C HIS A 12 4.55 -12.38 12.18
N LEU A 13 5.54 -12.86 11.44
CA LEU A 13 6.67 -12.05 11.01
C LEU A 13 6.25 -11.08 9.89
N MET A 14 6.82 -9.88 9.91
CA MET A 14 6.51 -8.82 8.94
C MET A 14 7.73 -8.56 8.04
N ALA A 15 7.55 -8.60 6.73
CA ALA A 15 8.61 -8.26 5.76
C ALA A 15 8.87 -6.75 5.64
N LEU A 16 7.91 -5.93 6.07
CA LEU A 16 7.92 -4.47 5.97
C LEU A 16 9.26 -3.83 6.37
N PRO A 17 9.92 -4.21 7.49
CA PRO A 17 11.17 -3.59 7.87
C PRO A 17 12.27 -3.71 6.82
N ILE A 18 12.45 -4.93 6.30
CA ILE A 18 13.51 -5.27 5.35
C ILE A 18 13.23 -4.58 4.01
N LEU A 19 11.98 -4.62 3.56
CA LEU A 19 11.59 -4.03 2.27
C LEU A 19 11.65 -2.49 2.30
N ALA A 20 11.20 -1.85 3.37
CA ALA A 20 11.28 -0.40 3.52
C ALA A 20 12.74 0.07 3.60
N ASP A 21 13.61 -0.67 4.31
CA ASP A 21 15.03 -0.34 4.39
C ASP A 21 15.73 -0.51 3.02
N HIS A 22 15.34 -1.51 2.23
CA HIS A 22 15.80 -1.66 0.85
C HIS A 22 15.41 -0.45 -0.02
N VAL A 23 14.14 -0.04 0.03
CA VAL A 23 13.66 1.14 -0.72
C VAL A 23 14.38 2.41 -0.28
N ARG A 24 14.53 2.63 1.04
CA ARG A 24 15.27 3.78 1.57
C ARG A 24 16.73 3.80 1.10
N THR A 25 17.39 2.64 1.08
CA THR A 25 18.80 2.54 0.65
C THR A 25 18.96 2.83 -0.84
N LYS A 26 17.99 2.40 -1.65
CA LYS A 26 18.11 2.47 -3.12
C LYS A 26 17.53 3.77 -3.72
N TYR A 27 16.53 4.36 -3.08
CA TYR A 27 15.77 5.49 -3.63
C TYR A 27 15.49 6.60 -2.61
N GLY A 28 16.13 6.57 -1.42
CA GLY A 28 15.87 7.54 -0.36
C GLY A 28 16.32 8.97 -0.67
N ASP A 29 17.06 9.17 -1.75
CA ASP A 29 17.45 10.47 -2.32
C ASP A 29 16.36 11.09 -3.21
N GLN A 30 15.31 10.34 -3.54
CA GLN A 30 14.20 10.79 -4.38
C GLN A 30 13.04 11.33 -3.53
N GLU A 31 12.21 12.21 -4.11
CA GLU A 31 10.93 12.57 -3.49
C GLU A 31 9.93 11.42 -3.60
N LEU A 32 9.75 10.67 -2.52
CA LEU A 32 8.88 9.49 -2.52
C LEU A 32 7.40 9.85 -2.27
N ALA A 33 6.51 9.00 -2.77
CA ALA A 33 5.12 8.87 -2.35
C ALA A 33 4.79 7.38 -2.18
N VAL A 34 4.16 7.01 -1.07
CA VAL A 34 3.73 5.62 -0.86
C VAL A 34 2.32 5.45 -1.40
N VAL A 35 2.12 4.46 -2.26
CA VAL A 35 0.85 4.23 -2.95
C VAL A 35 0.26 2.88 -2.56
N SER A 36 -1.01 2.87 -2.14
CA SER A 36 -1.80 1.67 -1.91
C SER A 36 -2.68 1.38 -3.15
N PRO A 37 -2.64 0.18 -3.75
CA PRO A 37 -3.43 -0.15 -4.94
C PRO A 37 -4.95 -0.20 -4.67
N ASP A 38 -5.36 -0.21 -3.40
CA ASP A 38 -6.74 -0.05 -2.96
C ASP A 38 -6.83 0.65 -1.59
N ALA A 39 -8.06 1.00 -1.18
CA ALA A 39 -8.31 1.64 0.11
C ALA A 39 -8.24 0.68 1.32
N GLY A 40 -8.36 -0.64 1.10
CA GLY A 40 -8.33 -1.63 2.18
C GLY A 40 -6.94 -1.79 2.82
N ARG A 41 -5.89 -1.49 2.04
CA ARG A 41 -4.48 -1.62 2.46
C ARG A 41 -3.83 -0.34 2.99
N ILE A 42 -4.62 0.74 3.19
CA ILE A 42 -4.13 2.04 3.69
C ILE A 42 -3.26 1.90 4.95
N LYS A 43 -3.67 1.08 5.92
CA LYS A 43 -2.90 0.89 7.17
C LYS A 43 -1.50 0.30 6.96
N VAL A 44 -1.32 -0.54 5.93
CA VAL A 44 -0.01 -1.08 5.59
C VAL A 44 0.83 0.03 4.95
N ALA A 45 0.25 0.78 4.02
CA ALA A 45 0.90 1.87 3.34
C ALA A 45 1.29 3.03 4.28
N GLU A 46 0.51 3.33 5.31
CA GLU A 46 0.87 4.30 6.37
C GLU A 46 2.13 3.88 7.16
N ARG A 47 2.29 2.59 7.47
CA ARG A 47 3.48 2.08 8.15
C ARG A 47 4.72 2.18 7.27
N TRP A 48 4.56 1.94 5.97
CA TRP A 48 5.60 2.15 4.97
C TRP A 48 6.00 3.63 4.88
N ALA A 49 5.03 4.53 4.74
CA ALA A 49 5.24 5.98 4.72
C ALA A 49 6.00 6.47 5.95
N SER A 50 5.60 6.01 7.14
CA SER A 50 6.27 6.35 8.40
C SER A 50 7.75 5.92 8.42
N ARG A 51 8.07 4.73 7.88
CA ARG A 51 9.46 4.24 7.79
C ARG A 51 10.28 4.92 6.71
N LEU A 52 9.63 5.45 5.67
CA LEU A 52 10.25 6.18 4.57
C LEU A 52 10.27 7.69 4.83
N GLY A 53 10.38 8.10 6.10
CA GLY A 53 10.55 9.51 6.47
C GLY A 53 9.27 10.35 6.44
N GLY A 54 8.09 9.72 6.51
CA GLY A 54 6.81 10.42 6.45
C GLY A 54 6.40 10.80 5.03
N ALA A 55 6.81 10.02 4.03
CA ALA A 55 6.42 10.22 2.63
C ALA A 55 4.88 10.30 2.50
N PRO A 56 4.34 11.18 1.64
CA PRO A 56 2.90 11.30 1.45
C PRO A 56 2.28 9.98 0.98
N LEU A 57 1.06 9.76 1.43
CA LEU A 57 0.28 8.59 1.11
C LEU A 57 -0.68 8.89 -0.04
N ALA A 58 -0.80 7.95 -0.97
CA ALA A 58 -1.87 7.91 -1.93
C ALA A 58 -2.51 6.53 -2.01
N PHE A 59 -3.77 6.47 -2.46
CA PHE A 59 -4.45 5.21 -2.71
C PHE A 59 -5.44 5.31 -3.86
N ILE A 60 -5.76 4.16 -4.46
CA ILE A 60 -6.76 4.08 -5.52
C ILE A 60 -8.13 3.85 -4.88
N HIS A 61 -9.03 4.80 -5.08
CA HIS A 61 -10.44 4.64 -4.78
C HIS A 61 -11.16 4.07 -6.01
N LYS A 62 -11.62 2.83 -5.89
CA LYS A 62 -12.41 2.14 -6.91
C LYS A 62 -13.89 2.38 -6.63
N SER A 63 -14.54 3.24 -7.42
CA SER A 63 -16.00 3.40 -7.35
C SER A 63 -16.66 2.33 -8.22
N ARG A 64 -17.53 1.50 -7.63
CA ARG A 64 -18.36 0.54 -8.39
C ARG A 64 -19.69 1.20 -8.72
N ASN A 65 -20.05 1.23 -9.99
CA ASN A 65 -21.38 1.69 -10.39
C ASN A 65 -22.39 0.57 -10.11
N ILE A 66 -23.35 0.83 -9.22
CA ILE A 66 -24.36 -0.15 -8.79
C ILE A 66 -25.36 -0.43 -9.94
N ASP A 67 -25.53 0.53 -10.85
CA ASP A 67 -26.53 0.46 -11.93
C ASP A 67 -26.05 -0.27 -13.19
N ARG A 68 -24.75 -0.57 -13.31
CA ARG A 68 -24.18 -1.38 -14.41
C ARG A 68 -23.10 -2.34 -13.93
N PRO A 69 -23.41 -3.64 -13.79
CA PRO A 69 -22.39 -4.65 -13.53
C PRO A 69 -21.43 -4.67 -14.74
N ASN A 70 -20.13 -4.55 -14.48
CA ASN A 70 -18.98 -4.50 -15.42
C ASN A 70 -18.49 -3.14 -15.94
N GLU A 71 -19.07 -2.00 -15.54
CA GLU A 71 -18.45 -0.69 -15.81
C GLU A 71 -17.77 -0.17 -14.53
N THR A 72 -16.46 -0.42 -14.40
CA THR A 72 -15.64 0.19 -13.33
C THR A 72 -15.28 1.61 -13.78
N VAL A 73 -16.17 2.58 -13.56
CA VAL A 73 -16.12 3.88 -14.24
C VAL A 73 -15.09 4.87 -13.66
N ALA A 74 -14.51 4.67 -12.47
CA ALA A 74 -13.42 5.54 -12.02
C ALA A 74 -12.48 4.91 -10.98
N ASN A 75 -11.20 4.75 -11.36
CA ASN A 75 -10.09 4.59 -10.44
C ASN A 75 -9.54 5.98 -10.11
N ARG A 76 -10.05 6.60 -9.05
CA ARG A 76 -9.56 7.92 -8.62
C ARG A 76 -8.36 7.73 -7.70
N VAL A 77 -7.24 8.38 -8.01
CA VAL A 77 -6.12 8.50 -7.07
C VAL A 77 -6.47 9.56 -6.03
N VAL A 78 -6.37 9.20 -4.75
CA VAL A 78 -6.52 10.10 -3.60
C VAL A 78 -5.14 10.26 -2.97
N GLY A 79 -4.66 11.49 -2.80
CA GLY A 79 -3.31 11.81 -2.31
C GLY A 79 -2.48 12.59 -3.34
N ASP A 80 -1.32 13.10 -2.92
CA ASP A 80 -0.39 13.81 -3.79
C ASP A 80 0.76 12.89 -4.24
N VAL A 81 0.82 12.65 -5.54
CA VAL A 81 1.85 11.83 -6.21
C VAL A 81 2.57 12.59 -7.31
N LYS A 82 2.21 13.85 -7.55
CA LYS A 82 2.70 14.57 -8.73
C LYS A 82 4.17 14.91 -8.57
N GLY A 83 5.00 14.50 -9.53
CA GLY A 83 6.45 14.74 -9.50
C GLY A 83 7.23 13.86 -8.51
N ARG A 84 6.56 12.89 -7.88
CA ARG A 84 7.14 12.00 -6.88
C ARG A 84 7.37 10.61 -7.45
N MET A 85 8.37 9.91 -6.93
CA MET A 85 8.58 8.49 -7.19
C MET A 85 7.61 7.67 -6.34
N CYS A 86 6.70 6.96 -7.01
CA CYS A 86 5.68 6.15 -6.34
C CYS A 86 6.24 4.79 -5.90
N VAL A 87 6.12 4.50 -4.62
CA VAL A 87 6.39 3.18 -4.02
C VAL A 87 5.05 2.49 -3.83
N LEU A 88 4.68 1.61 -4.76
CA LEU A 88 3.46 0.81 -4.66
C LEU A 88 3.67 -0.32 -3.65
N VAL A 89 2.78 -0.44 -2.67
CA VAL A 89 2.90 -1.42 -1.59
C VAL A 89 1.62 -2.24 -1.45
N ASP A 90 1.80 -3.55 -1.34
CA ASP A 90 0.73 -4.50 -1.07
C ASP A 90 1.27 -5.67 -0.21
N ASP A 91 0.40 -6.54 0.27
CA ASP A 91 0.81 -7.76 0.97
C ASP A 91 1.11 -8.93 0.03
N MET A 92 0.50 -8.96 -1.15
CA MET A 92 0.68 -10.00 -2.16
C MET A 92 0.49 -9.43 -3.57
N ILE A 93 1.16 -10.06 -4.54
CA ILE A 93 0.93 -9.85 -5.97
C ILE A 93 0.53 -11.21 -6.54
N ASP A 94 -0.65 -11.29 -7.15
CA ASP A 94 -1.20 -12.54 -7.71
C ASP A 94 -1.09 -12.55 -9.25
N THR A 95 -1.85 -11.69 -9.93
CA THR A 95 -1.95 -11.67 -11.41
C THR A 95 -1.14 -10.58 -12.10
N GLY A 96 -0.41 -9.76 -11.34
CA GLY A 96 0.28 -8.56 -11.83
C GLY A 96 -0.54 -7.29 -11.76
#